data_AF-A0A1G3B6T9-F1
#
_entry.id   AF-A0A1G3B6T9-F1
#
_cell.length_a   1.000
_cell.length_b   1.000
_cell.length_c   1.000
_cell.angle_alpha   90.00
_cell.angle_beta   90.00
_cell.angle_gamma   90.00
#
_symmetry.space_group_name_H-M   'P 1'
#
loop_
_entity.id
_entity.type
_entity.pdbx_description
1 polymer ?
#
loop_
_entity_poly.entity_id
_entity_poly.type
_entity_poly.pdbx_seq_one_letter_code
_entity_poly.pdbx_strand_id
1 'polypeptide(L)'
;MRKVLIAVLVAITLSILTSPLSSPPKADEGTMGLKEEMKQIAALREDINLLNLLNGLNLTDEQSSRVMNLATEARAVRQGSLGENAQLLNEFKETLLTLKEGVMDKNWRPDPEIEKKAGQLNHKLKELKEESFTRLQVLEGEAKGVLTPGQLAIIEDYKPCLIPPKDLKSPTRAGQAFDTAPVERFLTRARSIPAERYAKARDTLTEEFLDRLEKHLGPLPDKTAKREEVLRVIEEARTMTDEEFALEKEDMASKLAPKPEGHPSLSPSKPALQRSEGADQGQAQAGPRQGQRPAFSFHGRGMDKVGRFLLDERIIPILEKRLALSKDFTPGKGMDLGSLPAVPESCPSKKN
;
A
#
# COMPACT_ATOMS: atom_id res chain seq x y z
N MET A 1 -69.13 14.10 -41.87
CA MET A 1 -67.66 13.91 -41.67
C MET A 1 -67.32 13.60 -40.21
N ARG A 2 -67.60 12.37 -39.72
CA ARG A 2 -67.04 11.86 -38.44
C ARG A 2 -67.23 10.35 -38.20
N LYS A 3 -67.58 9.57 -39.24
CA LYS A 3 -67.82 8.11 -39.12
C LYS A 3 -67.07 7.24 -40.15
N VAL A 4 -66.08 7.79 -40.85
CA VAL A 4 -65.26 7.05 -41.84
C VAL A 4 -63.79 6.94 -41.41
N LEU A 5 -63.45 7.32 -40.17
CA LEU A 5 -62.06 7.36 -39.68
C LEU A 5 -61.78 6.34 -38.56
N ILE A 6 -62.62 5.31 -38.41
CA ILE A 6 -62.45 4.23 -37.42
C ILE A 6 -62.21 2.85 -38.08
N ALA A 7 -62.29 2.76 -39.41
CA ALA A 7 -62.14 1.48 -40.13
C ALA A 7 -60.72 1.20 -40.67
N VAL A 8 -59.74 2.09 -40.47
CA VAL A 8 -58.36 1.91 -41.01
C VAL A 8 -57.29 1.78 -39.90
N LEU A 9 -57.68 1.90 -38.63
CA LEU A 9 -56.77 1.77 -37.47
C LEU A 9 -56.95 0.48 -36.66
N VAL A 10 -57.63 -0.52 -37.24
CA VAL A 10 -57.80 -1.87 -36.66
C VAL A 10 -57.11 -2.96 -37.50
N ALA A 11 -56.50 -2.60 -38.64
CA ALA A 11 -55.83 -3.55 -39.54
C ALA A 11 -54.28 -3.56 -39.45
N ILE A 12 -53.67 -2.80 -38.52
CA ILE A 12 -52.19 -2.74 -38.34
C ILE A 12 -51.73 -3.16 -36.91
N THR A 13 -52.64 -3.60 -36.04
CA THR A 13 -52.29 -4.04 -34.67
C THR A 13 -52.58 -5.52 -34.40
N LEU A 14 -52.69 -6.34 -35.44
CA LEU A 14 -52.91 -7.79 -35.33
C LEU A 14 -51.92 -8.59 -36.19
N SER A 15 -50.63 -8.22 -36.15
CA SER A 15 -49.54 -9.00 -36.78
C SER A 15 -48.23 -9.02 -35.96
N ILE A 16 -48.30 -8.79 -34.65
CA ILE A 16 -47.13 -8.89 -33.74
C ILE A 16 -47.40 -9.87 -32.59
N LEU A 17 -48.07 -11.01 -32.86
CA LEU A 17 -48.37 -12.01 -31.82
C LEU A 17 -48.14 -13.47 -32.25
N THR A 18 -47.32 -13.68 -33.29
CA THR A 18 -46.83 -15.02 -33.66
C THR A 18 -45.32 -15.02 -33.90
N SER A 19 -44.57 -14.25 -33.12
CA SER A 19 -43.18 -14.65 -32.89
C SER A 19 -43.25 -15.88 -31.99
N PRO A 20 -42.68 -17.03 -32.36
CA PRO A 20 -42.51 -18.12 -31.42
C PRO A 20 -41.80 -17.54 -30.19
N LEU A 21 -42.25 -17.92 -28.99
CA LEU A 21 -41.49 -17.73 -27.76
C LEU A 21 -40.09 -18.27 -28.04
N SER A 22 -39.18 -17.38 -28.43
CA SER A 22 -37.76 -17.66 -28.50
C SER A 22 -37.40 -17.95 -27.06
N SER A 23 -37.21 -19.24 -26.78
CA SER A 23 -36.70 -19.71 -25.50
C SER A 23 -35.59 -18.77 -25.04
N PRO A 24 -35.59 -18.32 -23.77
CA PRO A 24 -34.50 -17.49 -23.26
C PRO A 24 -33.19 -18.16 -23.67
N PRO A 25 -32.24 -17.43 -24.28
CA PRO A 25 -30.98 -18.01 -24.72
C PRO A 25 -30.42 -18.79 -23.53
N LYS A 26 -30.27 -20.12 -23.71
CA LYS A 26 -29.63 -20.96 -22.71
C LYS A 26 -28.34 -20.25 -22.34
N ALA A 27 -28.20 -19.88 -21.07
CA ALA A 27 -26.99 -19.23 -20.57
C ALA A 27 -25.83 -20.13 -20.96
N ASP A 28 -25.09 -19.69 -21.98
CA ASP A 28 -24.12 -20.47 -22.70
C ASP A 28 -23.00 -20.84 -21.73
N GLU A 29 -22.77 -22.13 -21.50
CA GLU A 29 -21.78 -22.65 -20.55
C GLU A 29 -20.38 -22.05 -20.81
N GLY A 30 -20.09 -21.64 -22.05
CA GLY A 30 -18.87 -20.92 -22.41
C GLY A 30 -18.71 -19.54 -21.76
N THR A 31 -19.81 -18.84 -21.45
CA THR A 31 -19.75 -17.50 -20.82
C THR A 31 -19.41 -17.53 -19.33
N MET A 32 -19.69 -18.65 -18.65
CA MET A 32 -19.32 -18.84 -17.25
C MET A 32 -17.81 -19.10 -17.11
N GLY A 33 -17.21 -19.86 -18.05
CA GLY A 33 -15.77 -20.10 -18.11
C GLY A 33 -14.96 -18.81 -18.30
N LEU A 34 -15.34 -17.97 -19.28
CA LEU A 34 -14.62 -16.72 -19.56
C LEU A 34 -14.61 -15.76 -18.35
N LYS A 35 -15.70 -15.68 -17.58
CA LYS A 35 -15.76 -14.81 -16.39
C LYS A 35 -14.79 -15.27 -15.30
N GLU A 36 -14.68 -16.57 -15.09
CA GLU A 36 -13.76 -17.11 -14.08
C GLU A 36 -12.30 -16.94 -14.53
N GLU A 37 -11.99 -17.16 -15.80
CA GLU A 37 -10.66 -16.88 -16.37
C GLU A 37 -10.28 -15.41 -16.21
N MET A 38 -11.18 -14.48 -16.51
CA MET A 38 -10.93 -13.04 -16.32
C MET A 38 -10.66 -12.68 -14.85
N LYS A 39 -11.34 -13.34 -13.92
CA LYS A 39 -11.13 -13.17 -12.48
C LYS A 39 -9.76 -13.71 -12.05
N GLN A 40 -9.34 -14.86 -12.58
CA GLN A 40 -8.01 -15.42 -12.34
C GLN A 40 -6.90 -14.51 -12.89
N ILE A 41 -7.06 -13.99 -14.11
CA ILE A 41 -6.11 -13.03 -14.71
C ILE A 41 -6.02 -11.76 -13.85
N ALA A 42 -7.15 -11.26 -13.33
CA ALA A 42 -7.16 -10.10 -12.44
C ALA A 42 -6.39 -10.39 -11.14
N ALA A 43 -6.63 -11.55 -10.50
CA ALA A 43 -5.91 -11.96 -9.29
C ALA A 43 -4.39 -12.06 -9.53
N LEU A 44 -3.96 -12.70 -10.62
CA LEU A 44 -2.53 -12.80 -10.98
C LEU A 44 -1.88 -11.42 -11.20
N ARG A 45 -2.60 -10.48 -11.81
CA ARG A 45 -2.10 -9.11 -11.98
C ARG A 45 -1.90 -8.42 -10.64
N GLU A 46 -2.84 -8.60 -9.71
CA GLU A 46 -2.70 -8.05 -8.35
C GLU A 46 -1.52 -8.67 -7.60
N ASP A 47 -1.34 -9.99 -7.69
CA ASP A 47 -0.21 -10.68 -7.05
C ASP A 47 1.14 -10.22 -7.62
N ILE A 48 1.25 -10.07 -8.95
CA ILE A 48 2.45 -9.51 -9.59
C ILE A 48 2.70 -8.07 -9.14
N ASN A 49 1.66 -7.24 -9.06
CA ASN A 49 1.79 -5.87 -8.58
C ASN A 49 2.26 -5.82 -7.12
N LEU A 50 1.77 -6.73 -6.28
CA LEU A 50 2.16 -6.84 -4.88
C LEU A 50 3.62 -7.27 -4.73
N LEU A 51 4.03 -8.28 -5.50
CA LEU A 51 5.42 -8.75 -5.57
C LEU A 51 6.37 -7.64 -6.04
N ASN A 52 5.99 -6.91 -7.09
CA ASN A 52 6.79 -5.81 -7.62
C ASN A 52 7.02 -4.71 -6.56
N LEU A 53 5.98 -4.37 -5.78
CA LEU A 53 6.11 -3.42 -4.68
C LEU A 53 7.02 -3.96 -3.57
N LEU A 54 6.76 -5.17 -3.07
CA LEU A 54 7.57 -5.78 -2.00
C LEU A 54 9.05 -5.94 -2.35
N ASN A 55 9.33 -6.25 -3.62
CA ASN A 55 10.71 -6.28 -4.13
C ASN A 55 11.31 -4.87 -4.16
N GLY A 56 10.54 -3.89 -4.64
CA GLY A 56 10.96 -2.49 -4.69
C GLY A 56 11.17 -1.85 -3.32
N LEU A 57 10.64 -2.41 -2.24
CA LEU A 57 10.85 -1.88 -0.88
C LEU A 57 12.18 -2.31 -0.25
N ASN A 58 12.83 -3.38 -0.75
CA ASN A 58 14.07 -3.93 -0.18
C ASN A 58 14.04 -4.05 1.35
N LEU A 59 12.98 -4.66 1.89
CA LEU A 59 12.84 -4.86 3.33
C LEU A 59 14.00 -5.71 3.87
N THR A 60 14.53 -5.34 5.03
CA THR A 60 15.45 -6.21 5.78
C THR A 60 14.72 -7.45 6.30
N ASP A 61 15.44 -8.48 6.75
CA ASP A 61 14.84 -9.67 7.36
C ASP A 61 14.03 -9.32 8.61
N GLU A 62 14.53 -8.39 9.42
CA GLU A 62 13.82 -7.88 10.59
C GLU A 62 12.54 -7.14 10.21
N GLN A 63 12.61 -6.22 9.23
CA GLN A 63 11.43 -5.52 8.72
C GLN A 63 10.40 -6.50 8.14
N SER A 64 10.87 -7.48 7.35
CA SER A 64 10.02 -8.50 6.74
C SER A 64 9.28 -9.33 7.79
N SER A 65 9.99 -9.76 8.85
CA SER A 65 9.40 -10.49 9.97
C SER A 65 8.35 -9.65 10.72
N ARG A 66 8.65 -8.38 11.01
CA ARG A 66 7.71 -7.48 11.68
C ARG A 66 6.46 -7.20 10.83
N VAL A 67 6.62 -6.91 9.54
CA VAL A 67 5.49 -6.69 8.62
C VAL A 67 4.62 -7.95 8.49
N MET A 68 5.24 -9.13 8.41
CA MET A 68 4.52 -10.41 8.34
C MET A 68 3.65 -10.66 9.59
N ASN A 69 4.19 -10.38 10.78
CA ASN A 69 3.44 -10.51 12.03
C ASN A 69 2.24 -9.55 12.07
N LEU A 70 2.44 -8.29 11.69
CA LEU A 70 1.37 -7.28 11.62
C LEU A 70 0.28 -7.66 10.60
N ALA A 71 0.67 -8.17 9.43
CA ALA A 71 -0.27 -8.65 8.43
C ALA A 71 -1.09 -9.86 8.93
N THR A 72 -0.45 -10.76 9.69
CA THR A 72 -1.11 -11.91 10.32
C THR A 72 -2.12 -11.46 11.37
N GLU A 73 -1.78 -10.48 12.21
CA GLU A 73 -2.70 -9.90 13.18
C GLU A 73 -3.87 -9.17 12.49
N ALA A 74 -3.60 -8.41 11.43
CA ALA A 74 -4.63 -7.76 10.64
C ALA A 74 -5.59 -8.77 10.00
N ARG A 75 -5.07 -9.90 9.51
CA ARG A 75 -5.88 -11.04 9.04
C ARG A 75 -6.77 -11.58 10.16
N ALA A 76 -6.22 -11.78 11.36
CA ALA A 76 -7.00 -12.25 12.51
C ALA A 76 -8.12 -11.26 12.89
N VAL A 77 -7.87 -9.94 12.89
CA VAL A 77 -8.89 -8.91 13.13
C VAL A 77 -10.02 -9.00 12.09
N ARG A 78 -9.69 -9.16 10.80
CA ARG A 78 -10.71 -9.30 9.74
C ARG A 78 -11.51 -10.59 9.88
N GLN A 79 -10.83 -11.70 10.15
CA GLN A 79 -11.47 -13.02 10.25
C GLN A 79 -12.32 -13.15 11.52
N GLY A 80 -11.86 -12.63 12.67
CA GLY A 80 -12.64 -12.61 13.91
C GLY A 80 -13.95 -11.84 13.73
N SER A 81 -13.87 -10.66 13.10
CA SER A 81 -15.05 -9.85 12.79
C SER A 81 -16.07 -10.57 11.90
N LEU A 82 -15.62 -11.38 10.93
CA LEU A 82 -16.51 -12.15 10.06
C LEU A 82 -17.07 -13.42 10.74
N GLY A 83 -16.21 -14.15 11.45
CA GLY A 83 -16.55 -15.44 12.06
C GLY A 83 -17.49 -15.30 13.25
N GLU A 84 -17.14 -14.42 14.20
CA GLU A 84 -17.94 -14.19 15.42
C GLU A 84 -19.32 -13.59 15.11
N ASN A 85 -19.43 -12.88 13.99
CA ASN A 85 -20.65 -12.17 13.59
C ASN A 85 -21.38 -12.81 12.39
N ALA A 86 -21.02 -14.03 12.00
CA ALA A 86 -21.65 -14.72 10.88
C ALA A 86 -23.17 -14.87 11.07
N GLN A 87 -23.62 -15.15 12.30
CA GLN A 87 -25.04 -15.22 12.63
C GLN A 87 -25.75 -13.87 12.46
N LEU A 88 -25.14 -12.78 12.96
CA LEU A 88 -25.67 -11.43 12.83
C LEU A 88 -25.76 -10.99 11.36
N LEU A 89 -24.74 -11.32 10.55
CA LEU A 89 -24.73 -11.05 9.11
C LEU A 89 -25.84 -11.81 8.38
N ASN A 90 -26.02 -13.10 8.69
CA ASN A 90 -27.11 -13.89 8.12
C ASN A 90 -28.47 -13.34 8.54
N GLU A 91 -28.67 -13.02 9.81
CA GLU A 91 -29.92 -12.44 10.31
C GLU A 91 -30.23 -11.10 9.63
N PHE A 92 -29.22 -10.25 9.44
CA PHE A 92 -29.38 -8.99 8.73
C PHE A 92 -29.71 -9.22 7.25
N LYS A 93 -29.04 -10.15 6.58
CA LYS A 93 -29.32 -10.53 5.20
C LYS A 93 -30.75 -11.01 5.02
N GLU A 94 -31.24 -11.92 5.86
CA GLU A 94 -32.62 -12.41 5.80
C GLU A 94 -33.61 -11.26 6.04
N THR A 95 -33.34 -10.38 7.00
CA THR A 95 -34.16 -9.19 7.25
C THR A 95 -34.22 -8.26 6.03
N LEU A 96 -33.09 -8.04 5.34
CA LEU A 96 -33.01 -7.25 4.12
C LEU A 96 -33.72 -7.92 2.94
N LEU A 97 -33.72 -9.25 2.84
CA LEU A 97 -34.48 -9.98 1.82
C LEU A 97 -35.98 -9.77 2.00
N THR A 98 -36.48 -9.89 3.24
CA THR A 98 -37.90 -9.62 3.54
C THR A 98 -38.28 -8.17 3.19
N LEU A 99 -37.43 -7.20 3.55
CA LEU A 99 -37.64 -5.80 3.17
C LEU A 99 -37.63 -5.62 1.63
N LYS A 100 -36.68 -6.24 0.93
CA LYS A 100 -36.56 -6.16 -0.54
C LYS A 100 -37.81 -6.70 -1.24
N GLU A 101 -38.31 -7.86 -0.80
CA GLU A 101 -39.53 -8.47 -1.36
C GLU A 101 -40.75 -7.57 -1.16
N GLY A 102 -40.88 -6.98 0.04
CA GLY A 102 -41.93 -6.02 0.33
C GLY A 102 -41.87 -4.77 -0.56
N VAL A 103 -40.69 -4.17 -0.73
CA VAL A 103 -40.50 -2.97 -1.55
C VAL A 103 -40.88 -3.18 -3.03
N MET A 104 -40.93 -4.43 -3.53
CA MET A 104 -41.39 -4.71 -4.89
C MET A 104 -42.91 -4.53 -5.08
N ASP A 105 -43.70 -4.55 -4.01
CA ASP A 105 -45.12 -4.24 -4.04
C ASP A 105 -45.36 -2.73 -3.82
N LYS A 106 -46.04 -2.09 -4.78
CA LYS A 106 -46.32 -0.65 -4.78
C LYS A 106 -47.20 -0.19 -3.60
N ASN A 107 -47.96 -1.09 -3.01
CA ASN A 107 -48.84 -0.79 -1.87
C ASN A 107 -48.24 -1.21 -0.53
N TRP A 108 -47.01 -1.73 -0.54
CA TRP A 108 -46.40 -2.27 0.66
C TRP A 108 -46.10 -1.18 1.68
N ARG A 109 -46.32 -1.53 2.95
CA ARG A 109 -45.86 -0.76 4.10
C ARG A 109 -44.96 -1.67 4.93
N PRO A 110 -43.76 -1.21 5.33
CA PRO A 110 -42.89 -2.00 6.17
C PRO A 110 -43.59 -2.31 7.49
N ASP A 111 -43.50 -3.57 7.91
CA ASP A 111 -43.85 -3.97 9.26
C ASP A 111 -42.90 -3.22 10.24
N PRO A 112 -43.45 -2.45 11.20
CA PRO A 112 -42.65 -1.71 12.17
C PRO A 112 -41.60 -2.57 12.90
N GLU A 113 -41.88 -3.85 13.14
CA GLU A 113 -40.94 -4.75 13.81
C GLU A 113 -39.76 -5.12 12.89
N ILE A 114 -40.01 -5.31 11.59
CA ILE A 114 -38.96 -5.60 10.60
C ILE A 114 -38.07 -4.37 10.41
N GLU A 115 -38.65 -3.17 10.33
CA GLU A 115 -37.89 -1.92 10.22
C GLU A 115 -37.00 -1.69 11.45
N LYS A 116 -37.57 -1.85 12.65
CA LYS A 116 -36.84 -1.75 13.91
C LYS A 116 -35.71 -2.76 13.99
N LYS A 117 -35.98 -4.01 13.63
CA LYS A 117 -34.97 -5.09 13.60
C LYS A 117 -33.84 -4.77 12.62
N ALA A 118 -34.16 -4.34 11.39
CA ALA A 118 -33.17 -3.94 10.40
C ALA A 118 -32.30 -2.78 10.90
N GLY A 119 -32.90 -1.78 11.54
CA GLY A 119 -32.20 -0.66 12.15
C GLY A 119 -31.22 -1.10 13.24
N GLN A 120 -31.65 -1.99 14.15
CA GLN A 120 -30.81 -2.54 15.22
C GLN A 120 -29.64 -3.37 14.67
N LEU A 121 -29.90 -4.26 13.71
CA LEU A 121 -28.87 -5.11 13.10
C LEU A 121 -27.84 -4.27 12.34
N ASN A 122 -28.30 -3.27 11.57
CA ASN A 122 -27.41 -2.33 10.87
C ASN A 122 -26.54 -1.53 11.86
N HIS A 123 -27.11 -1.09 12.99
CA HIS A 123 -26.34 -0.40 14.02
C HIS A 123 -25.24 -1.28 14.62
N LYS A 124 -25.58 -2.51 15.04
CA LYS A 124 -24.61 -3.48 15.58
C LYS A 124 -23.48 -3.78 14.59
N LEU A 125 -23.82 -4.02 13.32
CA LEU A 125 -22.82 -4.25 12.27
C LEU A 125 -21.91 -3.04 12.06
N LYS A 126 -22.43 -1.82 12.20
CA LYS A 126 -21.64 -0.59 12.13
C LYS A 126 -20.67 -0.48 13.29
N GLU A 127 -21.10 -0.80 14.51
CA GLU A 127 -20.23 -0.80 15.71
C GLU A 127 -19.07 -1.80 15.55
N LEU A 128 -19.37 -3.04 15.16
CA LEU A 128 -18.38 -4.08 14.90
C LEU A 128 -17.36 -3.67 13.82
N LYS A 129 -17.86 -3.04 12.76
CA LYS A 129 -17.01 -2.52 11.68
C LYS A 129 -16.09 -1.40 12.18
N GLU A 130 -16.61 -0.46 12.97
CA GLU A 130 -15.82 0.64 13.54
C GLU A 130 -14.76 0.12 14.53
N GLU A 131 -15.08 -0.88 15.35
CA GLU A 131 -14.11 -1.52 16.24
C GLU A 131 -12.98 -2.19 15.44
N SER A 132 -13.34 -3.02 14.45
CA SER A 132 -12.38 -3.70 13.59
C SER A 132 -11.50 -2.70 12.85
N PHE A 133 -12.10 -1.61 12.36
CA PHE A 133 -11.40 -0.53 11.69
C PHE A 133 -10.41 0.20 12.62
N THR A 134 -10.82 0.51 13.84
CA THR A 134 -9.95 1.15 14.85
C THR A 134 -8.72 0.28 15.14
N ARG A 135 -8.89 -1.04 15.27
CA ARG A 135 -7.77 -1.97 15.44
C ARG A 135 -6.85 -1.98 14.21
N LEU A 136 -7.40 -2.02 13.00
CA LEU A 136 -6.61 -1.97 11.77
C LEU A 136 -5.83 -0.66 11.62
N GLN A 137 -6.35 0.48 12.10
CA GLN A 137 -5.62 1.75 12.10
C GLN A 137 -4.41 1.74 13.04
N VAL A 138 -4.51 1.08 14.20
CA VAL A 138 -3.37 0.89 15.10
C VAL A 138 -2.28 0.08 14.40
N LEU A 139 -2.65 -1.06 13.78
CA LEU A 139 -1.72 -1.88 13.01
C LEU A 139 -1.12 -1.14 11.82
N GLU A 140 -1.88 -0.26 11.16
CA GLU A 140 -1.37 0.59 10.09
C GLU A 140 -0.28 1.55 10.60
N GLY A 141 -0.51 2.19 11.75
CA GLY A 141 0.48 3.06 12.39
C GLY A 141 1.76 2.30 12.76
N GLU A 142 1.62 1.08 13.29
CA GLU A 142 2.75 0.21 13.60
C GLU A 142 3.51 -0.22 12.35
N ALA A 143 2.81 -0.61 11.27
CA ALA A 143 3.42 -0.99 10.00
C ALA A 143 4.20 0.17 9.37
N LYS A 144 3.69 1.40 9.44
CA LYS A 144 4.42 2.61 9.03
C LYS A 144 5.71 2.79 9.81
N GLY A 145 5.68 2.56 11.12
CA GLY A 145 6.86 2.65 11.99
C GLY A 145 7.92 1.58 11.74
N VAL A 146 7.63 0.53 10.96
CA VAL A 146 8.64 -0.47 10.54
C VAL A 146 9.47 0.04 9.35
N LEU A 147 8.90 0.93 8.53
CA LEU A 147 9.52 1.38 7.28
C LEU A 147 10.35 2.66 7.47
N THR A 148 11.33 2.83 6.60
CA THR A 148 12.05 4.09 6.46
C THR A 148 11.21 5.13 5.71
N PRO A 149 11.47 6.44 5.88
CA PRO A 149 10.79 7.48 5.10
C PRO A 149 10.88 7.28 3.57
N GLY A 150 12.03 6.81 3.07
CA GLY A 150 12.21 6.50 1.65
C GLY A 150 11.33 5.33 1.18
N GLN A 151 11.17 4.29 1.99
CA GLN A 151 10.26 3.18 1.71
C GLN A 151 8.79 3.63 1.71
N LEU A 152 8.40 4.51 2.63
CA LEU A 152 7.04 5.08 2.66
C LEU A 152 6.74 5.89 1.39
N ALA A 153 7.67 6.76 0.97
CA ALA A 153 7.53 7.52 -0.28
C ALA A 153 7.36 6.61 -1.50
N ILE A 154 8.07 5.47 -1.55
CA ILE A 154 7.89 4.49 -2.62
C ILE A 154 6.46 3.94 -2.66
N ILE A 155 5.85 3.62 -1.52
CA ILE A 155 4.47 3.13 -1.45
C ILE A 155 3.48 4.20 -1.90
N GLU A 156 3.69 5.45 -1.49
CA GLU A 156 2.82 6.57 -1.83
C GLU A 156 2.81 6.84 -3.34
N ASP A 157 3.99 6.81 -3.96
CA ASP A 157 4.20 7.05 -5.39
C ASP A 157 4.00 5.80 -6.26
N TYR A 158 3.83 4.62 -5.64
CA TYR A 158 3.71 3.37 -6.37
C TYR A 158 2.52 3.37 -7.34
N LYS A 159 2.82 3.03 -8.59
CA LYS A 159 1.83 2.82 -9.66
C LYS A 159 1.82 1.32 -10.02
N PRO A 160 0.69 0.62 -9.81
CA PRO A 160 0.58 -0.79 -10.18
C PRO A 160 0.97 -1.00 -11.65
N CYS A 161 1.95 -1.87 -11.87
CA CYS A 161 2.48 -2.15 -13.19
C CYS A 161 2.86 -3.64 -13.30
N LEU A 162 2.49 -4.25 -14.43
CA LEU A 162 2.83 -5.64 -14.71
C LEU A 162 4.34 -5.82 -14.89
N ILE A 163 4.98 -4.86 -15.55
CA ILE A 163 6.42 -4.83 -15.79
C ILE A 163 6.97 -3.61 -15.04
N PRO A 164 7.79 -3.83 -13.99
CA PRO A 164 8.33 -2.72 -13.23
C PRO A 164 9.30 -1.89 -14.09
N PRO A 165 9.27 -0.55 -14.01
CA PRO A 165 10.30 0.29 -14.61
C PRO A 165 11.68 -0.13 -14.09
N LYS A 166 12.72 0.03 -14.92
CA LYS A 166 14.09 -0.44 -14.61
C LYS A 166 14.61 0.07 -13.26
N ASP A 167 14.17 1.25 -12.85
CA ASP A 167 14.62 1.93 -11.63
C ASP A 167 14.10 1.30 -10.33
N LEU A 168 13.01 0.51 -10.38
CA LEU A 168 12.54 -0.27 -9.24
C LEU A 168 13.40 -1.52 -8.98
N LYS A 169 14.17 -1.96 -9.99
CA LYS A 169 15.10 -3.09 -9.85
C LYS A 169 16.49 -2.64 -9.37
N SER A 170 16.85 -1.36 -9.51
CA SER A 170 18.09 -0.84 -8.96
C SER A 170 17.89 -0.53 -7.46
N PRO A 171 18.54 -1.27 -6.55
CA PRO A 171 18.31 -1.17 -5.11
C PRO A 171 18.70 0.19 -4.51
N THR A 172 19.44 1.00 -5.26
CA THR A 172 19.92 2.34 -4.88
C THR A 172 18.83 3.32 -4.46
N ARG A 173 17.56 3.08 -4.83
CA ARG A 173 16.44 3.98 -4.49
C ARG A 173 15.69 3.60 -3.20
N ALA A 174 15.83 2.37 -2.72
CA ALA A 174 14.94 1.83 -1.71
C ALA A 174 15.72 1.10 -0.62
N GLY A 175 15.79 1.68 0.57
CA GLY A 175 16.09 0.97 1.81
C GLY A 175 17.52 0.46 2.02
N GLN A 176 18.43 0.56 1.05
CA GLN A 176 19.85 0.27 1.28
C GLN A 176 20.56 1.49 1.88
N ALA A 177 21.57 1.20 2.72
CA ALA A 177 22.49 2.18 3.27
C ALA A 177 22.78 3.25 2.22
N PHE A 178 22.64 4.52 2.62
CA PHE A 178 22.85 5.69 1.77
C PHE A 178 23.93 5.39 0.74
N ASP A 179 23.58 5.42 -0.55
CA ASP A 179 24.57 5.22 -1.61
C ASP A 179 25.75 6.15 -1.29
N THR A 180 26.86 5.55 -0.87
CA THR A 180 28.04 6.28 -0.46
C THR A 180 28.78 6.77 -1.70
N ALA A 181 28.51 6.22 -2.90
CA ALA A 181 29.27 6.55 -4.10
C ALA A 181 29.22 8.04 -4.50
N PRO A 182 28.09 8.78 -4.41
CA PRO A 182 28.08 10.24 -4.53
C PRO A 182 28.98 10.95 -3.52
N VAL A 183 28.98 10.50 -2.26
CA VAL A 183 29.79 11.08 -1.18
C VAL A 183 31.28 10.73 -1.34
N GLU A 184 31.60 9.49 -1.70
CA GLU A 184 32.97 9.04 -2.05
C GLU A 184 33.53 9.84 -3.23
N ARG A 185 32.72 10.06 -4.28
CA ARG A 185 33.10 10.91 -5.42
C ARG A 185 33.34 12.35 -4.99
N PHE A 186 32.53 12.86 -4.07
CA PHE A 186 32.71 14.18 -3.49
C PHE A 186 34.02 14.27 -2.69
N LEU A 187 34.31 13.32 -1.80
CA LEU A 187 35.56 13.27 -1.03
C LEU A 187 36.79 13.12 -1.94
N THR A 188 36.71 12.25 -2.95
CA THR A 188 37.76 12.07 -3.96
C THR A 188 38.03 13.38 -4.71
N ARG A 189 36.96 14.07 -5.14
CA ARG A 189 37.08 15.39 -5.79
C ARG A 189 37.71 16.39 -4.83
N ALA A 190 37.28 16.45 -3.58
CA ALA A 190 37.82 17.37 -2.59
C ALA A 190 39.32 17.14 -2.35
N ARG A 191 39.79 15.88 -2.28
CA ARG A 191 41.22 15.53 -2.20
C ARG A 191 42.03 15.99 -3.41
N SER A 192 41.49 15.83 -4.60
CA SER A 192 42.19 16.17 -5.85
C SER A 192 42.48 17.67 -6.03
N ILE A 193 41.88 18.56 -5.23
CA ILE A 193 42.09 20.01 -5.34
C ILE A 193 43.43 20.40 -4.68
N PRO A 194 44.32 21.15 -5.38
CA PRO A 194 45.56 21.67 -4.80
C PRO A 194 45.31 22.57 -3.58
N ALA A 195 46.18 22.52 -2.56
CA ALA A 195 45.98 23.18 -1.26
C ALA A 195 45.61 24.67 -1.36
N GLU A 196 46.29 25.44 -2.22
CA GLU A 196 46.02 26.88 -2.41
C GLU A 196 44.62 27.15 -2.97
N ARG A 197 44.13 26.28 -3.87
CA ARG A 197 42.80 26.39 -4.45
C ARG A 197 41.73 25.91 -3.47
N TYR A 198 42.04 24.84 -2.74
CA TYR A 198 41.16 24.29 -1.74
C TYR A 198 40.86 25.30 -0.63
N ALA A 199 41.88 26.03 -0.13
CA ALA A 199 41.70 27.08 0.87
C ALA A 199 40.67 28.16 0.46
N LYS A 200 40.56 28.45 -0.85
CA LYS A 200 39.60 29.41 -1.40
C LYS A 200 38.23 28.80 -1.70
N ALA A 201 38.19 27.50 -2.02
CA ALA A 201 36.98 26.80 -2.47
C ALA A 201 36.29 25.97 -1.37
N ARG A 202 36.92 25.78 -0.21
CA ARG A 202 36.46 24.90 0.87
C ARG A 202 35.03 25.20 1.29
N ASP A 203 34.75 26.47 1.60
CA ASP A 203 33.42 26.85 2.09
C ASP A 203 32.36 26.66 0.99
N THR A 204 32.65 27.09 -0.25
CA THR A 204 31.73 26.87 -1.40
C THR A 204 31.45 25.40 -1.66
N LEU A 205 32.48 24.55 -1.63
CA LEU A 205 32.35 23.11 -1.87
C LEU A 205 31.52 22.42 -0.77
N THR A 206 31.63 22.91 0.46
CA THR A 206 30.82 22.45 1.60
C THR A 206 29.36 22.86 1.44
N GLU A 207 29.09 24.13 1.09
CA GLU A 207 27.73 24.61 0.86
C GLU A 207 27.06 23.88 -0.31
N GLU A 208 27.78 23.67 -1.43
CA GLU A 208 27.24 22.90 -2.57
C GLU A 208 26.83 21.47 -2.18
N PHE A 209 27.57 20.84 -1.27
CA PHE A 209 27.24 19.51 -0.76
C PHE A 209 26.00 19.55 0.13
N LEU A 210 25.92 20.50 1.07
CA LEU A 210 24.77 20.67 1.95
C LEU A 210 23.49 20.97 1.16
N ASP A 211 23.57 21.85 0.15
CA ASP A 211 22.41 22.19 -0.69
C ASP A 211 21.90 21.00 -1.49
N ARG A 212 22.79 20.10 -1.95
CA ARG A 212 22.38 18.83 -2.58
C ARG A 212 21.73 17.91 -1.56
N LEU A 213 22.29 17.84 -0.36
CA LEU A 213 21.77 17.01 0.71
C LEU A 213 20.35 17.45 1.13
N GLU A 214 20.12 18.76 1.27
CA GLU A 214 18.80 19.35 1.56
C GLU A 214 17.79 19.11 0.43
N LYS A 215 18.21 19.16 -0.84
CA LYS A 215 17.33 18.84 -1.98
C LYS A 215 16.84 17.39 -1.96
N HIS A 216 17.63 16.46 -1.44
CA HIS A 216 17.30 15.04 -1.42
C HIS A 216 16.60 14.59 -0.13
N LEU A 217 16.89 15.24 1.00
CA LEU A 217 16.39 14.85 2.33
C LEU A 217 15.35 15.80 2.91
N GLY A 218 15.20 16.99 2.33
CA GLY A 218 14.46 18.08 2.93
C GLY A 218 15.33 18.96 3.85
N PRO A 219 14.72 19.92 4.56
CA PRO A 219 15.43 20.87 5.41
C PRO A 219 16.26 20.15 6.49
N LEU A 220 17.53 20.54 6.63
CA LEU A 220 18.38 19.99 7.68
C LEU A 220 18.06 20.64 9.04
N PRO A 221 17.83 19.85 10.11
CA PRO A 221 17.47 20.40 11.42
C PRO A 221 18.59 21.22 12.05
N ASP A 222 19.86 20.85 11.83
CA ASP A 222 21.04 21.62 12.25
C ASP A 222 22.08 21.70 11.12
N LYS A 223 21.85 22.65 10.20
CA LYS A 223 22.74 22.89 9.05
C LYS A 223 24.15 23.28 9.50
N THR A 224 24.28 23.99 10.63
CA THR A 224 25.57 24.48 11.14
C THR A 224 26.43 23.34 11.68
N ALA A 225 25.87 22.46 12.53
CA ALA A 225 26.60 21.30 13.01
C ALA A 225 26.96 20.34 11.87
N LYS A 226 26.04 20.14 10.90
CA LYS A 226 26.32 19.29 9.74
C LYS A 226 27.43 19.87 8.86
N ARG A 227 27.47 21.20 8.70
CA ARG A 227 28.56 21.90 7.99
C ARG A 227 29.92 21.63 8.63
N GLU A 228 30.02 21.75 9.94
CA GLU A 228 31.27 21.47 10.68
C GLU A 228 31.69 20.00 10.56
N GLU A 229 30.73 19.07 10.61
CA GLU A 229 30.99 17.66 10.39
C GLU A 229 31.53 17.38 8.98
N VAL A 230 30.89 17.96 7.95
CA VAL A 230 31.34 17.84 6.55
C VAL A 230 32.77 18.38 6.39
N LEU A 231 33.05 19.56 6.93
CA LEU A 231 34.40 20.15 6.90
C LEU A 231 35.42 19.22 7.56
N ARG A 232 35.12 18.70 8.75
CA ARG A 232 36.01 17.80 9.48
C ARG A 232 36.34 16.55 8.66
N VAL A 233 35.33 15.91 8.06
CA VAL A 233 35.55 14.70 7.25
C VAL A 233 36.33 15.02 5.97
N ILE A 234 36.12 16.19 5.34
CA ILE A 234 36.93 16.59 4.18
C ILE A 234 38.40 16.79 4.58
N GLU A 235 38.68 17.47 5.70
CA GLU A 235 40.06 17.67 6.16
C GLU A 235 40.73 16.33 6.52
N GLU A 236 40.03 15.47 7.27
CA GLU A 236 40.48 14.11 7.60
C GLU A 236 40.80 13.35 6.31
N ALA A 237 39.84 13.32 5.37
CA ALA A 237 40.01 12.72 4.07
C ALA A 237 41.22 13.27 3.33
N ARG A 238 41.52 14.58 3.37
CA ARG A 238 42.67 15.22 2.68
C ARG A 238 44.03 14.93 3.30
N THR A 239 44.07 14.68 4.61
CA THR A 239 45.32 14.37 5.31
C THR A 239 45.80 12.93 5.12
N MET A 240 44.91 12.02 4.72
CA MET A 240 45.25 10.62 4.50
C MET A 240 46.11 10.40 3.25
N THR A 241 46.90 9.33 3.29
CA THR A 241 47.53 8.78 2.07
C THR A 241 46.48 8.23 1.11
N ASP A 242 46.87 7.98 -0.15
CA ASP A 242 45.93 7.44 -1.14
C ASP A 242 45.51 6.01 -0.78
N GLU A 243 46.41 5.23 -0.19
CA GLU A 243 46.15 3.88 0.29
C GLU A 243 45.17 3.87 1.48
N GLU A 244 45.41 4.71 2.49
CA GLU A 244 44.50 4.84 3.64
C GLU A 244 43.13 5.32 3.21
N PHE A 245 43.07 6.33 2.34
CA PHE A 245 41.80 6.84 1.83
C PHE A 245 41.05 5.76 1.03
N ALA A 246 41.74 4.95 0.22
CA ALA A 246 41.09 3.88 -0.52
C ALA A 246 40.43 2.82 0.39
N LEU A 247 40.99 2.58 1.57
CA LEU A 247 40.46 1.66 2.58
C LEU A 247 39.33 2.29 3.41
N GLU A 248 39.48 3.55 3.81
CA GLU A 248 38.58 4.24 4.76
C GLU A 248 37.45 5.05 4.08
N LYS A 249 37.47 5.24 2.75
CA LYS A 249 36.52 6.13 2.06
C LYS A 249 35.04 5.77 2.28
N GLU A 250 34.72 4.48 2.41
CA GLU A 250 33.35 4.02 2.61
C GLU A 250 32.87 4.40 4.02
N ASP A 251 33.72 4.19 5.03
CA ASP A 251 33.46 4.59 6.41
C ASP A 251 33.39 6.11 6.57
N MET A 252 34.21 6.87 5.84
CA MET A 252 34.09 8.33 5.81
C MET A 252 32.79 8.80 5.15
N ALA A 253 32.41 8.17 4.06
CA ALA A 253 31.16 8.49 3.37
C ALA A 253 29.95 8.18 4.24
N SER A 254 29.99 7.09 5.02
CA SER A 254 28.93 6.72 5.96
C SER A 254 28.81 7.69 7.15
N LYS A 255 29.91 8.33 7.59
CA LYS A 255 29.86 9.44 8.59
C LYS A 255 29.05 10.63 8.07
N LEU A 256 29.17 10.95 6.77
CA LEU A 256 28.47 12.08 6.15
C LEU A 256 27.06 11.75 5.69
N ALA A 257 26.78 10.48 5.42
CA ALA A 257 25.43 10.02 5.19
C ALA A 257 24.52 10.44 6.35
N PRO A 258 23.27 10.84 6.08
CA PRO A 258 22.32 11.09 7.15
C PRO A 258 22.15 9.80 7.94
N LYS A 259 22.45 9.88 9.24
CA LYS A 259 22.06 8.82 10.16
C LYS A 259 20.53 8.86 10.19
N PRO A 260 19.84 7.71 10.03
CA PRO A 260 18.44 7.65 10.38
C PRO A 260 18.40 7.90 11.89
N GLU A 261 18.19 9.14 12.30
CA GLU A 261 18.01 9.45 13.70
C GLU A 261 16.83 8.61 14.17
N GLY A 262 17.10 7.71 15.11
CA GLY A 262 16.10 6.82 15.67
C GLY A 262 14.91 7.65 16.10
N HIS A 263 13.75 7.34 15.55
CA HIS A 263 12.51 7.87 16.08
C HIS A 263 12.50 7.57 17.59
N PRO A 264 12.25 8.58 18.46
CA PRO A 264 12.07 8.31 19.87
C PRO A 264 10.95 7.28 19.99
N SER A 265 11.25 6.17 20.68
CA SER A 265 10.29 5.09 20.90
C SER A 265 9.00 5.69 21.48
N LEU A 266 7.92 5.63 20.71
CA LEU A 266 6.59 5.88 21.25
C LEU A 266 6.24 4.69 22.16
N SER A 267 6.64 4.80 23.42
CA SER A 267 6.12 3.98 24.52
C SER A 267 4.61 4.21 24.67
N PRO A 268 3.85 3.20 25.11
CA PRO A 268 2.43 3.10 24.85
C PRO A 268 1.64 4.09 25.71
N SER A 269 0.92 5.01 25.06
CA SER A 269 -0.09 5.82 25.72
C SER A 269 -1.41 5.05 25.81
N LYS A 270 -1.83 4.73 27.03
CA LYS A 270 -3.22 4.42 27.41
C LYS A 270 -3.43 4.73 28.90
N PRO A 271 -4.66 4.97 29.38
CA PRO A 271 -5.75 5.77 28.80
C PRO A 271 -6.46 6.64 29.87
N ALA A 272 -7.66 7.17 29.54
CA ALA A 272 -8.70 7.77 30.39
C ALA A 272 -8.70 9.31 30.43
N LEU A 273 -9.56 10.00 29.65
CA LEU A 273 -11.01 10.15 29.86
C LEU A 273 -11.33 10.74 31.24
N GLN A 274 -11.15 12.05 31.39
CA GLN A 274 -11.84 12.84 32.41
C GLN A 274 -13.03 13.54 31.75
N ARG A 275 -14.22 13.17 32.21
CA ARG A 275 -15.47 13.89 32.00
C ARG A 275 -15.33 15.28 32.62
N SER A 276 -15.53 16.33 31.83
CA SER A 276 -16.01 17.61 32.36
C SER A 276 -17.49 17.73 32.03
N GLU A 277 -18.30 17.67 33.09
CA GLU A 277 -19.65 18.20 33.09
C GLU A 277 -19.56 19.73 33.00
N GLY A 278 -20.30 20.32 32.06
CA GLY A 278 -20.34 21.76 31.87
C GLY A 278 -21.49 22.12 30.96
N ALA A 279 -22.60 22.52 31.58
CA ALA A 279 -23.81 23.01 30.94
C ALA A 279 -23.53 24.23 30.06
N ASP A 280 -24.15 24.28 28.88
CA ASP A 280 -24.59 25.56 28.33
C ASP A 280 -25.85 25.40 27.48
N GLN A 281 -26.83 26.24 27.79
CA GLN A 281 -28.14 26.32 27.16
C GLN A 281 -28.02 27.27 25.96
N GLY A 282 -28.14 26.74 24.75
CA GLY A 282 -28.20 27.53 23.53
C GLY A 282 -29.32 27.07 22.61
N GLN A 283 -30.48 27.72 22.70
CA GLN A 283 -31.56 27.60 21.72
C GLN A 283 -31.05 28.01 20.34
N ALA A 284 -31.09 27.11 19.36
CA ALA A 284 -30.89 27.44 17.95
C ALA A 284 -32.00 26.80 17.11
N GLN A 285 -32.68 27.67 16.37
CA GLN A 285 -33.88 27.42 15.59
C GLN A 285 -33.62 26.44 14.44
N ALA A 286 -34.58 25.53 14.25
CA ALA A 286 -34.59 24.56 13.16
C ALA A 286 -34.97 25.24 11.83
N GLY A 287 -34.03 25.29 10.89
CA GLY A 287 -34.30 25.52 9.47
C GLY A 287 -34.39 24.18 8.70
N PRO A 288 -35.19 24.09 7.62
CA PRO A 288 -35.41 22.85 6.90
C PRO A 288 -34.17 22.48 6.06
N ARG A 289 -33.42 21.46 6.47
CA ARG A 289 -32.34 20.86 5.65
C ARG A 289 -32.94 19.94 4.58
N GLN A 290 -33.32 20.51 3.44
CA GLN A 290 -33.46 19.75 2.20
C GLN A 290 -32.07 19.43 1.66
N GLY A 291 -31.69 18.16 1.81
CA GLY A 291 -30.40 17.64 1.38
C GLY A 291 -30.08 16.35 2.12
N GLN A 292 -31.00 15.38 2.06
CA GLN A 292 -30.73 14.02 2.51
C GLN A 292 -29.57 13.46 1.67
N ARG A 293 -28.35 13.60 2.19
CA ARG A 293 -27.22 12.78 1.74
C ARG A 293 -27.58 11.32 2.05
N PRO A 294 -27.37 10.37 1.12
CA PRO A 294 -27.68 8.97 1.37
C PRO A 294 -26.91 8.50 2.61
N ALA A 295 -27.63 7.90 3.57
CA ALA A 295 -27.11 7.43 4.87
C ALA A 295 -26.02 6.35 4.78
N PHE A 296 -25.58 5.98 3.58
CA PHE A 296 -24.64 4.90 3.30
C PHE A 296 -23.30 5.34 2.70
N SER A 297 -23.04 6.65 2.50
CA SER A 297 -21.76 7.09 1.96
C SER A 297 -20.69 7.31 3.05
N PHE A 298 -20.14 6.22 3.59
CA PHE A 298 -18.91 6.26 4.39
C PHE A 298 -17.68 6.38 3.46
N HIS A 299 -17.53 7.51 2.78
CA HIS A 299 -16.42 7.78 1.86
C HIS A 299 -15.12 8.28 2.54
N GLY A 300 -14.98 8.15 3.88
CA GLY A 300 -13.99 8.96 4.60
C GLY A 300 -12.94 8.24 5.46
N ARG A 301 -13.03 6.93 5.68
CA ARG A 301 -12.12 6.23 6.62
C ARG A 301 -11.76 4.84 6.09
N GLY A 302 -11.06 4.80 4.97
CA GLY A 302 -10.31 3.61 4.59
C GLY A 302 -8.91 3.66 5.20
N MET A 303 -8.26 2.51 5.35
CA MET A 303 -6.80 2.50 5.53
C MET A 303 -6.16 3.25 4.37
N ASP A 304 -5.02 3.89 4.62
CA ASP A 304 -4.30 4.57 3.57
C ASP A 304 -3.66 3.58 2.57
N LYS A 305 -2.80 4.05 1.67
CA LYS A 305 -2.10 3.12 0.75
C LYS A 305 -1.21 2.15 1.53
N VAL A 306 -0.48 2.62 2.53
CA VAL A 306 0.47 1.82 3.31
C VAL A 306 -0.24 0.69 4.04
N GLY A 307 -1.30 0.99 4.80
CA GLY A 307 -2.07 -0.02 5.52
C GLY A 307 -2.71 -1.03 4.57
N ARG A 308 -3.24 -0.57 3.42
CA ARG A 308 -3.81 -1.48 2.42
C ARG A 308 -2.80 -2.45 1.82
N PHE A 309 -1.54 -2.05 1.66
CA PHE A 309 -0.51 -2.92 1.09
C PHE A 309 0.17 -3.80 2.15
N LEU A 310 0.64 -3.22 3.26
CA LEU A 310 1.44 -3.93 4.26
C LEU A 310 0.60 -4.80 5.20
N LEU A 311 -0.72 -4.59 5.28
CA LEU A 311 -1.62 -5.44 6.05
C LEU A 311 -2.48 -6.33 5.13
N ASP A 312 -2.13 -6.45 3.85
CA ASP A 312 -2.79 -7.39 2.94
C ASP A 312 -2.38 -8.82 3.31
N GLU A 313 -3.33 -9.74 3.45
CA GLU A 313 -3.03 -11.12 3.85
C GLU A 313 -2.21 -11.88 2.79
N ARG A 314 -2.23 -11.42 1.53
CA ARG A 314 -1.49 -12.04 0.43
C ARG A 314 0.02 -11.84 0.54
N ILE A 315 0.50 -10.88 1.33
CA ILE A 315 1.95 -10.70 1.52
C ILE A 315 2.55 -11.77 2.42
N ILE A 316 1.75 -12.38 3.29
CA ILE A 316 2.21 -13.36 4.30
C ILE A 316 3.00 -14.50 3.64
N PRO A 317 2.45 -15.27 2.67
CA PRO A 317 3.20 -16.36 2.04
C PRO A 317 4.44 -15.89 1.25
N ILE A 318 4.43 -14.65 0.76
CA ILE A 318 5.57 -14.06 0.05
C ILE A 318 6.73 -13.80 1.03
N LEU A 319 6.43 -13.19 2.16
CA LEU A 319 7.41 -12.87 3.21
C LEU A 319 7.93 -14.13 3.89
N GLU A 320 7.08 -15.11 4.17
CA GLU A 320 7.48 -16.43 4.69
C GLU A 320 8.53 -17.09 3.79
N LYS A 321 8.24 -17.15 2.47
CA LYS A 321 9.16 -17.73 1.49
C LYS A 321 10.49 -16.96 1.42
N ARG A 322 10.45 -15.62 1.50
CA ARG A 322 11.66 -14.77 1.47
C ARG A 322 12.55 -15.02 2.69
N LEU A 323 11.95 -15.08 3.88
CA LEU A 323 12.65 -15.33 5.14
C LEU A 323 13.21 -16.76 5.21
N ALA A 324 12.54 -17.74 4.60
CA ALA A 324 13.09 -19.09 4.48
C ALA A 324 14.36 -19.09 3.62
N LEU A 325 14.33 -18.42 2.46
CA LEU A 325 15.48 -18.34 1.55
C LEU A 325 16.68 -17.58 2.14
N SER A 326 16.46 -16.60 3.04
CA SER A 326 17.57 -15.86 3.66
C SER A 326 18.29 -16.68 4.74
N LYS A 327 17.59 -17.55 5.48
CA LYS A 327 18.19 -18.42 6.50
C LYS A 327 19.11 -19.49 5.91
N ASP A 328 18.81 -19.95 4.70
CA ASP A 328 19.64 -20.92 3.98
C ASP A 328 20.88 -20.27 3.33
N PHE A 329 20.93 -18.93 3.30
CA PHE A 329 22.09 -18.19 2.81
C PHE A 329 23.16 -18.11 3.90
N THR A 330 24.06 -19.10 3.94
CA THR A 330 25.32 -19.00 4.70
C THR A 330 26.34 -18.17 3.90
N PRO A 331 26.69 -16.93 4.32
CA PRO A 331 27.71 -16.14 3.64
C PRO A 331 29.05 -16.87 3.79
N GLY A 332 29.69 -17.22 2.67
CA GLY A 332 31.01 -17.87 2.67
C GLY A 332 31.02 -19.37 2.39
N LYS A 333 29.86 -20.04 2.33
CA LYS A 333 29.77 -21.34 1.66
C LYS A 333 29.56 -21.05 0.17
N GLY A 334 30.66 -20.78 -0.54
CA GLY A 334 30.62 -20.51 -1.97
C GLY A 334 29.74 -21.55 -2.65
N MET A 335 28.79 -21.11 -3.49
CA MET A 335 28.07 -22.02 -4.37
C MET A 335 29.13 -22.87 -5.08
N ASP A 336 29.17 -24.15 -4.78
CA ASP A 336 30.02 -25.11 -5.46
C ASP A 336 29.48 -25.25 -6.90
N LEU A 337 29.87 -24.33 -7.76
CA LEU A 337 29.56 -24.33 -9.18
C LEU A 337 30.11 -25.59 -9.89
N GLY A 338 30.93 -26.40 -9.21
CA GLY A 338 31.43 -27.68 -9.69
C GLY A 338 30.40 -28.80 -9.75
N SER A 339 29.19 -28.60 -9.20
CA SER A 339 28.10 -29.59 -9.23
C SER A 339 26.95 -29.25 -10.18
N LEU A 340 27.09 -28.22 -11.03
CA LEU A 340 26.15 -28.02 -12.13
C LEU A 340 26.31 -29.16 -13.15
N PRO A 341 25.24 -29.89 -13.51
CA PRO A 341 25.32 -30.91 -14.55
C PRO A 341 25.83 -30.27 -15.84
N ALA A 342 26.86 -30.87 -16.42
CA ALA A 342 27.42 -30.42 -17.69
C ALA A 342 26.28 -30.19 -18.69
N VAL A 343 26.24 -28.98 -19.26
CA VAL A 343 25.29 -28.64 -20.32
C VAL A 343 25.50 -29.66 -21.44
N PRO A 344 24.47 -30.42 -21.86
CA PRO A 344 24.64 -31.38 -22.93
C PRO A 344 25.05 -30.65 -24.21
N GLU A 345 26.30 -30.88 -24.63
CA GLU A 345 26.83 -30.44 -25.91
C GLU A 345 26.13 -31.19 -27.04
N SER A 346 24.97 -30.72 -27.48
CA SER A 346 24.49 -30.98 -28.84
C SER A 346 23.29 -30.10 -29.20
N CYS A 347 23.55 -28.92 -29.73
CA CYS A 347 22.63 -28.29 -30.68
C CYS A 347 23.00 -28.81 -32.07
N PRO A 348 22.19 -29.68 -32.72
CA PRO A 348 22.45 -30.07 -34.09
C PRO A 348 22.28 -28.85 -35.00
N SER A 349 23.38 -28.41 -35.62
CA SER A 349 23.36 -27.43 -36.71
C SER A 349 22.47 -27.95 -37.83
N LYS A 350 21.30 -27.32 -38.01
CA LYS A 350 20.54 -27.46 -39.24
C LYS A 350 21.32 -26.76 -40.35
N LYS A 351 21.91 -27.56 -41.24
CA LYS A 351 22.32 -27.11 -42.57
C LYS A 351 21.05 -26.84 -43.38
N ASN A 352 20.90 -25.61 -43.86
CA ASN A 352 20.15 -25.29 -45.07
C ASN A 352 21.14 -24.74 -46.08
#